data_AF-A0A950G6I2-F1
#
_entry.id   AF-A0A950G6I2-F1
#
_cell.length_a   1.000
_cell.length_b   1.000
_cell.length_c   1.000
_cell.angle_alpha   90.00
_cell.angle_beta   90.00
_cell.angle_gamma   90.00
#
_symmetry.space_group_name_H-M   'P 1'
#
loop_
_entity.id
_entity.type
_entity.pdbx_description
1 polymer ?
#
loop_
_entity_poly.entity_id
_entity_poly.type
_entity_poly.pdbx_seq_one_letter_code
_entity_poly.pdbx_strand_id
1 'polypeptide(L)'
;MKTKLKGIAKSTLATLALAGLGASAHAQISGDVVKIGFLTDMSSVYADIDGPAGVEAIKMAIADMKGVAAGKKIEFIYADHQNKA
;
A
#
# COMPACT_ATOMS: atom_id res chain seq x y z
N MET A 1 57.00 0.94 14.06
CA MET A 1 56.03 1.17 12.95
C MET A 1 54.96 0.05 12.80
N LYS A 2 54.99 -1.06 13.56
CA LYS A 2 54.06 -2.20 13.41
C LYS A 2 52.72 -2.06 14.18
N THR A 3 52.60 -1.06 15.05
CA THR A 3 51.41 -0.83 15.90
C THR A 3 50.32 0.02 15.24
N LYS A 4 50.66 0.91 14.28
CA LYS A 4 49.66 1.72 13.55
C LYS A 4 48.87 0.92 12.51
N LEU A 5 49.45 -0.16 11.97
CA LEU A 5 48.80 -1.00 10.95
C LEU A 5 47.61 -1.81 11.49
N LYS A 6 47.67 -2.22 12.77
CA LYS A 6 46.56 -2.92 13.45
C LYS A 6 45.38 -2.00 13.80
N GLY A 7 45.61 -0.69 13.92
CA GLY A 7 44.55 0.31 14.18
C GLY A 7 43.71 0.59 12.93
N ILE A 8 44.34 0.61 11.76
CA ILE A 8 43.67 0.80 10.47
C ILE A 8 42.79 -0.40 10.13
N ALA A 9 43.26 -1.63 10.38
CA ALA A 9 42.47 -2.84 10.15
C ALA A 9 41.21 -2.94 11.03
N LYS A 10 41.24 -2.38 12.25
CA LYS A 10 40.07 -2.33 13.15
C LYS A 10 39.07 -1.25 12.76
N SER A 11 39.51 -0.13 12.19
CA SER A 11 38.60 0.93 11.74
C SER A 11 37.86 0.55 10.46
N THR A 12 38.46 -0.26 9.57
CA THR A 12 37.80 -0.70 8.32
C THR A 12 36.68 -1.71 8.56
N LEU A 13 36.80 -2.59 9.57
CA LEU A 13 35.71 -3.50 9.95
C LEU A 13 34.51 -2.76 10.55
N ALA A 14 34.74 -1.69 11.31
CA ALA A 14 33.67 -0.89 11.90
C ALA A 14 32.86 -0.14 10.83
N THR A 15 33.49 0.28 9.72
CA THR A 15 32.80 0.96 8.62
C THR A 15 31.95 0.01 7.76
N LEU A 16 32.38 -1.25 7.57
CA LEU A 16 31.57 -2.26 6.89
C LEU A 16 30.35 -2.69 7.73
N ALA A 17 30.48 -2.73 9.06
CA ALA A 17 29.37 -3.07 9.95
C ALA A 17 28.23 -2.02 9.90
N LEU A 18 28.56 -0.74 9.67
CA LEU A 18 27.57 0.33 9.50
C LEU A 18 26.90 0.33 8.12
N ALA A 19 27.57 -0.16 7.07
CA ALA A 19 26.99 -0.24 5.73
C ALA A 19 25.88 -1.31 5.62
N GLY A 20 25.84 -2.29 6.52
CA GLY A 20 24.79 -3.32 6.59
C GLY A 20 23.58 -2.94 7.44
N LEU A 21 23.65 -1.85 8.21
CA LEU A 21 22.56 -1.40 9.12
C LEU A 21 21.52 -0.52 8.41
N GLY A 22 21.74 -0.17 7.14
CA GLY A 22 20.74 0.45 6.29
C GLY A 22 19.69 -0.57 5.85
N ALA A 23 18.87 -1.07 6.79
CA ALA A 23 17.68 -1.81 6.42
C ALA A 23 16.83 -0.92 5.51
N SER A 24 16.53 -1.39 4.30
CA SER A 24 15.58 -0.71 3.42
C SER A 24 14.25 -0.61 4.17
N ALA A 25 13.82 0.61 4.48
CA ALA A 25 12.50 0.85 5.01
C ALA A 25 11.49 0.43 3.93
N HIS A 26 10.97 -0.78 4.03
CA HIS A 26 9.87 -1.23 3.18
C HIS A 26 8.62 -0.48 3.62
N ALA A 27 8.02 0.29 2.71
CA ALA A 27 6.73 0.91 2.96
C ALA A 27 5.71 -0.18 3.27
N GLN A 28 5.25 -0.23 4.53
CA GLN A 28 4.30 -1.24 4.99
C GLN A 28 2.88 -0.73 4.72
N ILE A 29 2.02 -1.59 4.18
CA ILE A 29 0.59 -1.29 4.09
C ILE A 29 -0.02 -1.46 5.47
N SER A 30 -0.55 -0.38 6.03
CA SER A 30 -1.17 -0.38 7.36
C SER A 30 -2.31 -1.39 7.42
N GLY A 31 -2.34 -2.20 8.49
CA GLY A 31 -3.36 -3.22 8.70
C GLY A 31 -3.32 -4.40 7.73
N ASP A 32 -2.25 -4.55 6.93
CA ASP A 32 -2.03 -5.65 5.98
C ASP A 32 -3.16 -5.84 4.94
N VAL A 33 -3.91 -4.78 4.66
CA VAL A 33 -5.06 -4.80 3.75
C VAL A 33 -5.09 -3.54 2.90
N VAL A 34 -5.49 -3.68 1.63
CA VAL A 34 -5.79 -2.54 0.76
C VAL A 34 -7.29 -2.29 0.86
N LYS A 35 -7.69 -1.21 1.54
CA LYS A 35 -9.10 -0.82 1.68
C LYS A 35 -9.47 0.21 0.62
N ILE A 36 -10.45 -0.13 -0.22
CA ILE A 36 -11.01 0.72 -1.27
C ILE A 36 -12.38 1.19 -0.83
N GLY A 37 -12.57 2.51 -0.80
CA GLY A 37 -13.86 3.15 -0.55
C GLY A 37 -14.43 3.74 -1.83
N PHE A 38 -15.70 3.50 -2.10
CA PHE A 38 -16.42 4.11 -3.22
C PHE A 38 -17.64 4.89 -2.68
N LEU A 39 -17.54 6.21 -2.74
CA LEU A 39 -18.58 7.13 -2.31
C LEU A 39 -19.16 7.80 -3.55
N THR A 40 -20.35 7.38 -3.96
CA THR A 40 -21.04 7.90 -5.15
C THR A 40 -22.54 8.01 -4.89
N ASP A 41 -23.27 8.55 -5.87
CA ASP A 41 -24.73 8.65 -5.85
C ASP A 41 -25.33 7.29 -6.21
N MET A 42 -26.06 6.69 -5.27
CA MET A 42 -26.73 5.40 -5.49
C MET A 42 -28.23 5.53 -5.71
N SER A 43 -28.81 6.72 -5.52
CA SER A 43 -30.26 6.87 -5.35
C SER A 43 -30.88 8.07 -6.06
N SER A 44 -30.07 9.00 -6.56
CA SER A 44 -30.54 10.22 -7.23
C SER A 44 -30.22 10.20 -8.74
N VAL A 45 -30.18 11.37 -9.35
CA VAL A 45 -30.14 11.57 -10.80
C VAL A 45 -28.88 11.03 -11.48
N TYR A 46 -27.83 10.69 -10.72
CA TYR A 46 -26.59 10.13 -11.27
C TYR A 46 -26.44 8.62 -11.03
N ALA A 47 -27.40 7.98 -10.36
CA ALA A 47 -27.32 6.55 -10.05
C ALA A 47 -27.19 5.65 -11.30
N ASP A 48 -27.84 6.04 -12.40
CA ASP A 48 -27.84 5.24 -13.64
C ASP A 48 -26.53 5.33 -14.43
N ILE A 49 -25.73 6.38 -14.25
CA ILE A 49 -24.48 6.59 -15.00
C ILE A 49 -23.23 6.07 -14.28
N ASP A 50 -23.31 5.88 -12.96
CA ASP A 50 -22.23 5.37 -12.13
C ASP A 50 -22.80 4.40 -11.07
N GLY A 51 -23.11 4.90 -9.87
CA GLY A 51 -23.96 4.24 -8.88
C GLY A 51 -23.78 2.72 -8.73
N PRO A 52 -24.87 1.93 -8.75
CA PRO A 52 -24.80 0.48 -8.61
C PRO A 52 -23.98 -0.21 -9.70
N ALA A 53 -23.99 0.30 -10.93
CA ALA A 53 -23.21 -0.29 -12.03
C ALA A 53 -21.70 -0.12 -11.80
N GLY A 54 -21.28 1.03 -11.26
CA GLY A 54 -19.90 1.30 -10.83
C GLY A 54 -19.45 0.37 -9.71
N VAL A 55 -20.31 0.09 -8.73
CA VAL A 55 -20.05 -0.90 -7.66
C VAL A 55 -19.75 -2.27 -8.25
N GLU A 56 -20.58 -2.75 -9.18
CA GLU A 56 -20.37 -4.05 -9.82
C GLU A 56 -19.13 -4.05 -10.71
N ALA A 57 -18.85 -2.97 -11.45
CA ALA A 57 -17.63 -2.83 -12.23
C ALA A 57 -16.37 -2.93 -11.37
N ILE A 58 -16.35 -2.27 -10.21
CA ILE A 58 -15.22 -2.37 -9.27
C ILE A 58 -15.09 -3.80 -8.72
N LYS A 59 -16.20 -4.47 -8.38
CA LYS A 59 -16.16 -5.88 -7.94
C LYS A 59 -15.58 -6.80 -9.02
N MET A 60 -15.95 -6.60 -10.28
CA MET A 60 -15.38 -7.34 -11.42
C MET A 60 -13.88 -7.07 -11.56
N ALA A 61 -13.44 -5.81 -11.49
CA ALA A 61 -12.02 -5.46 -11.53
C ALA A 61 -11.22 -6.09 -10.37
N ILE A 62 -11.79 -6.10 -9.16
CA ILE A 62 -11.18 -6.79 -8.01
C ILE A 62 -11.08 -8.30 -8.26
N ALA A 63 -12.11 -8.90 -8.87
CA ALA A 63 -12.10 -10.32 -9.23
C ALA A 63 -11.01 -10.63 -10.27
N ASP A 64 -10.82 -9.78 -11.28
CA ASP A 64 -9.76 -9.90 -12.28
C ASP A 64 -8.35 -9.81 -11.64
N MET A 65 -8.21 -8.96 -10.61
CA MET A 65 -7.01 -8.88 -9.75
C MET A 65 -6.88 -10.05 -8.77
N LYS A 66 -7.79 -11.03 -8.81
CA LYS A 66 -7.87 -12.17 -7.88
C LYS A 66 -7.94 -11.73 -6.41
N GLY A 67 -8.55 -10.58 -6.15
CA GLY A 67 -8.75 -10.03 -4.81
C GLY A 67 -7.48 -9.52 -4.11
N VAL A 68 -6.37 -9.32 -4.84
CA VAL A 68 -5.07 -8.94 -4.26
C VAL A 68 -4.47 -7.73 -4.97
N ALA A 69 -4.01 -6.75 -4.19
CA ALA A 69 -3.22 -5.60 -4.66
C ALA A 69 -1.99 -5.43 -3.78
N ALA A 70 -0.82 -5.18 -4.38
CA ALA A 70 0.46 -5.06 -3.68
C ALA A 70 0.76 -6.21 -2.70
N GLY A 71 0.33 -7.44 -3.05
CA GLY A 71 0.47 -8.63 -2.22
C GLY A 71 -0.44 -8.68 -0.99
N LYS A 72 -1.43 -7.79 -0.89
CA LYS A 72 -2.40 -7.71 0.22
C LYS A 72 -3.82 -7.93 -0.28
N LYS A 73 -4.68 -8.45 0.59
CA LYS A 73 -6.12 -8.61 0.30
C LYS A 73 -6.74 -7.25 0.04
N ILE A 74 -7.69 -7.20 -0.90
CA ILE A 74 -8.52 -6.02 -1.14
C ILE A 74 -9.79 -6.14 -0.29
N GLU A 75 -10.13 -5.07 0.43
CA GLU A 75 -11.43 -4.86 1.06
C GLU A 75 -12.15 -3.71 0.36
N PHE A 76 -13.37 -3.97 -0.11
CA PHE A 76 -14.17 -2.98 -0.80
C PHE A 76 -15.39 -2.60 0.03
N ILE A 77 -15.55 -1.30 0.25
CA ILE A 77 -16.73 -0.70 0.90
C ILE A 77 -17.27 0.40 0.00
N TYR A 78 -18.59 0.60 0.02
CA TYR A 78 -19.23 1.68 -0.71
C TYR A 78 -20.34 2.31 0.11
N ALA A 79 -20.66 3.56 -0.16
CA ALA A 79 -21.72 4.30 0.50
C ALA A 79 -22.38 5.30 -0.46
N ASP A 80 -23.65 5.63 -0.18
CA ASP A 80 -24.43 6.61 -0.91
C ASP A 80 -24.29 8.00 -0.25
N HIS A 81 -23.76 8.98 -0.96
CA HIS A 81 -23.74 10.38 -0.49
C HIS A 81 -25.08 11.10 -0.69
N GLN A 82 -26.04 10.48 -1.38
CA GLN A 82 -27.44 10.92 -1.54
C GLN A 82 -27.63 12.26 -2.27
N ASN A 83 -26.55 12.87 -2.77
CA ASN A 83 -26.54 14.25 -3.28
C ASN A 83 -27.22 15.26 -2.35
N LYS A 84 -26.98 15.13 -1.04
CA LYS A 84 -27.50 16.06 -0.03
C LYS A 84 -26.38 16.94 0.52
N ALA A 85 -26.63 18.23 0.57
CA ALA A 85 -25.76 19.24 1.16
C ALA A 85 -25.94 19.32 2.69
#